data_AF-A0A6P1DBW6-F1
#
_entry.id   AF-A0A6P1DBW6-F1
#
_cell.length_a   1.000
_cell.length_b   1.000
_cell.length_c   1.000
_cell.angle_alpha   90.00
_cell.angle_beta   90.00
_cell.angle_gamma   90.00
#
_symmetry.space_group_name_H-M   'P 1'
#
loop_
_entity.id
_entity.type
_entity.pdbx_description
1 polymer ?
#
loop_
_entity_poly.entity_id
_entity_poly.type
_entity_poly.pdbx_seq_one_letter_code
_entity_poly.pdbx_strand_id
1 'polypeptide(L)'
;MTTSALPALSDVTDQVIPGLLRIENSDKEATTPIIMDMLRSVYPHDQIYGDFCPVQAYIAAPPREVYEYLADTRSLEEWTYSLRGFAETDEPGLWLAHDRIVGQLGMSEEN
;
A
#
# COMPACT_ATOMS: atom_id res chain seq x y z
N MET A 1 20.07 10.23 35.70
CA MET A 1 19.73 11.32 34.78
C MET A 1 18.22 11.32 34.66
N THR A 2 17.56 12.45 34.92
CA THR A 2 16.10 12.60 34.74
C THR A 2 15.82 12.78 33.26
N THR A 3 15.34 11.74 32.59
CA THR A 3 14.91 11.79 31.20
C THR A 3 13.65 12.67 31.13
N SER A 4 13.80 13.93 30.73
CA SER A 4 12.66 14.78 30.41
C SER A 4 11.95 14.19 29.19
N ALA A 5 10.66 13.89 29.30
CA ALA A 5 9.87 13.37 28.19
C ALA A 5 9.92 14.33 26.99
N LEU A 6 10.07 13.79 25.78
CA LEU A 6 10.06 14.57 24.54
C LEU A 6 8.65 15.17 24.33
N PRO A 7 8.53 16.40 23.77
CA PRO A 7 7.24 17.09 23.63
C PRO A 7 6.19 16.30 22.83
N ALA A 8 6.63 15.50 21.85
CA ALA A 8 5.76 14.68 21.02
C ALA A 8 5.19 13.44 21.74
N LEU A 9 5.62 13.19 22.98
CA LEU A 9 5.24 12.02 23.78
C LEU A 9 4.62 12.43 25.13
N SER A 10 4.28 13.71 25.31
CA SER A 10 3.78 14.22 26.59
C SER A 10 2.41 13.66 27.00
N ASP A 11 1.64 13.16 26.04
CA ASP A 11 0.33 12.53 26.21
C ASP A 11 0.40 11.00 26.35
N VAL A 12 1.56 10.40 26.09
CA VAL A 12 1.81 8.97 26.27
C VAL A 12 2.27 8.73 27.69
N THR A 13 1.56 7.88 28.44
CA THR A 13 1.94 7.54 29.81
C THR A 13 3.27 6.80 29.83
N ASP A 14 4.06 6.93 30.91
CA ASP A 14 5.28 6.13 31.15
C ASP A 14 5.00 4.64 31.39
N GLN A 15 3.78 4.17 31.08
CA GLN A 15 3.43 2.77 31.18
C GLN A 15 4.22 1.97 30.14
N VAL A 16 5.09 1.11 30.65
CA VAL A 16 5.88 0.19 29.84
C VAL A 16 4.94 -0.86 29.24
N ILE A 17 4.70 -0.76 27.94
CA ILE A 17 4.04 -1.82 27.17
C ILE A 17 5.01 -3.01 27.11
N PRO A 18 4.66 -4.19 27.65
CA PRO A 18 5.55 -5.34 27.62
C PRO A 18 5.94 -5.72 26.18
N GLY A 19 7.24 -5.91 25.93
CA GLY A 19 7.77 -6.29 24.62
C GLY A 19 7.98 -5.14 23.63
N LEU A 20 7.60 -3.90 23.98
CA LEU A 20 7.84 -2.74 23.12
C LEU A 20 9.31 -2.28 23.23
N LEU A 21 10.05 -2.36 22.14
CA LEU A 21 11.41 -1.81 22.04
C LEU A 21 11.35 -0.31 21.71
N ARG A 22 11.96 0.52 22.57
CA ARG A 22 12.08 1.97 22.38
C ARG A 22 13.48 2.43 22.75
N ILE A 23 13.90 3.59 22.23
CA ILE A 23 15.21 4.16 22.58
C ILE A 23 15.35 4.46 24.08
N GLU A 24 14.24 4.73 24.77
CA GLU A 24 14.23 5.01 26.21
C GLU A 24 14.41 3.76 27.07
N ASN A 25 14.18 2.55 26.51
CA ASN A 25 14.25 1.28 27.26
C ASN A 25 15.27 0.27 26.71
N SER A 26 15.82 0.51 25.52
CA SER A 26 16.79 -0.35 24.84
C SER A 26 17.86 0.52 24.20
N ASP A 27 19.12 0.28 24.56
CA ASP A 27 20.23 0.99 23.94
C ASP A 27 20.54 0.46 22.53
N LYS A 28 21.42 1.18 21.83
CA LYS A 28 21.85 0.83 20.48
C LYS A 28 22.51 -0.55 20.41
N GLU A 29 23.26 -0.92 21.43
CA GLU A 29 24.05 -2.15 21.48
C GLU A 29 23.12 -3.37 21.60
N ALA A 30 22.04 -3.26 22.36
CA ALA A 30 20.98 -4.26 22.46
C ALA A 30 20.08 -4.32 21.21
N THR A 31 19.78 -3.18 20.58
CA THR A 31 18.79 -3.10 19.49
C THR A 31 19.37 -3.52 18.12
N THR A 32 20.63 -3.19 17.86
CA THR A 32 21.30 -3.49 16.58
C THR A 32 21.23 -4.97 16.16
N PRO A 33 21.57 -5.96 17.02
CA PRO A 33 21.51 -7.37 16.61
C PRO A 33 20.09 -7.84 16.27
N ILE A 34 19.05 -7.28 16.92
CA ILE A 34 17.65 -7.60 16.65
C ILE A 34 17.28 -7.16 15.22
N ILE A 35 17.66 -5.95 14.82
CA ILE A 35 17.43 -5.44 13.47
C ILE A 35 18.17 -6.30 12.44
N MET A 36 19.43 -6.65 12.73
CA MET A 36 20.25 -7.44 11.81
C MET A 36 19.69 -8.87 11.60
N ASP A 37 19.08 -9.47 12.61
CA ASP A 37 18.41 -10.79 12.48
C ASP A 37 17.15 -10.73 11.60
N MET A 38 16.48 -9.57 11.57
CA MET A 38 15.31 -9.34 10.71
C MET A 38 15.66 -9.09 9.24
N LEU A 39 16.89 -8.67 8.96
CA LEU A 39 17.36 -8.41 7.61
C LEU A 39 17.68 -9.73 6.89
N ARG A 40 17.00 -9.96 5.77
CA ARG A 40 17.25 -11.12 4.92
C ARG A 40 17.61 -10.67 3.52
N SER A 41 18.52 -11.40 2.89
CA SER A 41 18.92 -11.13 1.51
C SER A 41 17.84 -11.52 0.50
N VAL A 42 16.99 -12.48 0.88
CA VAL A 42 15.85 -12.94 0.08
C VAL A 42 14.68 -13.26 0.99
N TYR A 43 13.47 -13.01 0.48
CA TYR A 43 12.23 -13.31 1.16
C TYR A 43 11.37 -14.23 0.30
N PRO A 44 10.64 -15.19 0.89
CA PRO A 44 9.64 -15.98 0.20
C PRO A 44 8.56 -15.11 -0.46
N HIS A 45 8.01 -15.55 -1.59
CA HIS A 45 7.01 -14.79 -2.34
C HIS A 45 5.72 -14.59 -1.53
N ASP A 46 5.24 -15.62 -0.86
CA ASP A 46 4.06 -15.57 0.02
C ASP A 46 4.25 -14.60 1.19
N GLN A 47 5.47 -14.48 1.72
CA GLN A 47 5.77 -13.51 2.77
C GLN A 47 5.67 -12.05 2.28
N ILE A 48 6.06 -11.77 1.03
CA ILE A 48 6.08 -10.40 0.49
C ILE A 48 4.78 -10.04 -0.22
N TYR A 49 4.16 -10.99 -0.92
CA TYR A 49 3.05 -10.81 -1.85
C TYR A 49 1.81 -11.66 -1.53
N GLY A 50 1.77 -12.32 -0.37
CA GLY A 50 0.63 -13.16 0.04
C GLY A 50 -0.63 -12.35 0.32
N ASP A 51 -0.60 -11.56 1.39
CA ASP A 51 -1.76 -10.76 1.81
C ASP A 51 -1.88 -9.42 1.07
N PHE A 52 -0.75 -8.85 0.66
CA PHE A 52 -0.68 -7.55 0.00
C PHE A 52 0.29 -7.60 -1.17
N CYS A 53 -0.03 -6.92 -2.28
CA CYS A 53 0.88 -6.79 -3.42
C CYS A 53 1.29 -5.33 -3.65
N PRO A 54 2.21 -4.78 -2.84
CA PRO A 54 2.71 -3.43 -3.06
C PRO A 54 3.56 -3.38 -4.32
N VAL A 55 3.25 -2.42 -5.20
CA VAL A 55 4.04 -2.11 -6.38
C VAL A 55 4.39 -0.63 -6.34
N GLN A 56 5.67 -0.32 -6.57
CA GLN A 56 6.17 1.04 -6.62
C GLN A 56 6.99 1.26 -7.88
N ALA A 57 6.82 2.42 -8.49
CA ALA A 57 7.59 2.84 -9.63
C ALA A 57 7.94 4.32 -9.51
N TYR A 58 9.12 4.69 -10.02
CA TYR A 58 9.47 6.09 -10.24
C TYR A 58 8.92 6.55 -11.59
N ILE A 59 8.28 7.72 -11.61
CA ILE A 59 7.77 8.36 -12.82
C ILE A 59 8.49 9.68 -12.99
N ALA A 60 9.17 9.84 -14.12
CA ALA A 60 9.95 11.05 -14.44
C ALA A 60 9.04 12.18 -14.97
N ALA A 61 8.09 12.62 -14.15
CA ALA A 61 7.16 13.70 -14.45
C ALA A 61 6.82 14.51 -13.18
N PRO A 62 6.30 15.74 -13.31
CA PRO A 62 5.87 16.53 -12.16
C PRO A 62 4.80 15.78 -11.33
N PRO A 63 4.93 15.71 -9.99
CA PRO A 63 4.02 14.91 -9.16
C PRO A 63 2.54 15.29 -9.29
N ARG A 64 2.27 16.58 -9.53
CA ARG A 64 0.89 17.08 -9.69
C ARG A 64 0.25 16.53 -10.96
N GLU A 65 0.99 16.51 -12.06
CA GLU A 65 0.51 16.02 -13.36
C GLU A 65 0.27 14.51 -13.32
N VAL A 66 1.18 13.75 -12.67
CA VAL A 66 1.00 12.31 -12.45
C VAL A 66 -0.26 12.05 -11.63
N TYR A 67 -0.47 12.80 -10.55
CA TYR A 67 -1.67 12.67 -9.72
C TYR A 67 -2.94 12.99 -10.52
N GLU A 68 -2.96 14.09 -11.27
CA GLU A 68 -4.13 14.50 -12.06
C GLU A 68 -4.50 13.47 -13.13
N TYR A 69 -3.50 12.89 -13.81
CA TYR A 69 -3.72 11.82 -14.78
C TYR A 69 -4.27 10.54 -14.12
N LEU A 70 -3.64 10.07 -13.04
CA LEU A 70 -4.05 8.84 -12.36
C LEU A 70 -5.38 8.98 -11.60
N ALA A 71 -5.76 10.19 -11.20
CA ALA A 71 -7.04 10.47 -10.56
C ALA A 71 -8.22 10.48 -11.55
N ASP A 72 -7.97 10.65 -12.86
CA ASP A 72 -9.00 10.49 -13.88
C ASP A 72 -9.26 9.00 -14.14
N THR A 73 -10.46 8.51 -13.80
CA THR A 73 -10.87 7.11 -14.00
C THR A 73 -10.69 6.65 -15.44
N ARG A 74 -10.83 7.55 -16.43
CA ARG A 74 -10.70 7.20 -17.85
C ARG A 74 -9.26 6.92 -18.26
N SER A 75 -8.26 7.38 -17.49
CA SER A 75 -6.86 7.01 -17.72
C SER A 75 -6.64 5.50 -17.70
N LEU A 76 -7.50 4.76 -16.98
CA LEU A 76 -7.48 3.30 -16.94
C LEU A 76 -7.64 2.68 -18.34
N GLU A 77 -8.28 3.37 -19.30
CA GLU A 77 -8.37 2.90 -20.68
C GLU A 77 -7.03 2.91 -21.42
N GLU A 78 -6.10 3.75 -20.99
CA GLU A 78 -4.82 3.92 -21.68
C GLU A 78 -3.77 2.94 -21.15
N TRP A 79 -3.58 2.90 -19.82
CA TRP A 79 -2.45 2.19 -19.22
C TRP A 79 -2.79 0.78 -18.71
N THR A 80 -4.06 0.48 -18.44
CA THR A 80 -4.43 -0.89 -18.04
C THR A 80 -4.44 -1.82 -19.24
N TYR A 81 -4.08 -3.07 -19.00
CA TYR A 81 -3.94 -4.06 -20.05
C TYR A 81 -5.27 -4.44 -20.71
N SER A 82 -6.38 -4.49 -19.97
CA SER A 82 -7.65 -5.07 -20.45
C SER A 82 -8.87 -4.15 -20.44
N LEU A 83 -8.94 -3.08 -19.63
CA LEU A 83 -10.19 -2.35 -19.40
C LEU A 83 -10.47 -1.34 -20.51
N ARG A 84 -11.63 -1.43 -21.18
CA ARG A 84 -12.03 -0.48 -22.24
C ARG A 84 -13.54 -0.21 -22.23
N GLY A 85 -13.94 0.93 -22.78
CA GLY A 85 -15.35 1.29 -22.99
C GLY A 85 -16.02 1.84 -21.73
N PHE A 86 -15.33 2.71 -21.00
CA PHE A 86 -15.81 3.31 -19.77
C PHE A 86 -17.07 4.16 -20.02
N ALA A 87 -18.13 3.89 -19.27
CA ALA A 87 -19.37 4.65 -19.28
C ALA A 87 -19.81 4.95 -17.84
N GLU A 88 -20.36 6.15 -17.62
CA GLU A 88 -20.96 6.52 -16.33
C GLU A 88 -22.21 5.67 -16.07
N THR A 89 -22.45 5.37 -14.80
CA THR A 89 -23.69 4.74 -14.35
C THR A 89 -24.64 5.79 -13.78
N ASP A 90 -25.84 5.37 -13.36
CA ASP A 90 -26.78 6.26 -12.66
C ASP A 90 -26.26 6.71 -11.28
N GLU A 91 -25.21 6.04 -10.74
CA GLU A 91 -24.53 6.43 -9.50
C GLU A 91 -23.32 7.33 -9.80
N PRO A 92 -23.31 8.59 -9.31
CA PRO A 92 -22.20 9.51 -9.55
C PRO A 92 -20.86 8.99 -9.04
N GLY A 93 -19.86 8.96 -9.94
CA GLY A 93 -18.51 8.48 -9.63
C GLY A 93 -18.30 6.98 -9.84
N LEU A 94 -19.36 6.21 -10.12
CA LEU A 94 -19.27 4.80 -10.50
C LEU A 94 -19.25 4.64 -12.03
N TRP A 95 -18.29 3.86 -12.52
CA TRP A 95 -18.07 3.61 -13.94
C TRP A 95 -18.16 2.13 -14.28
N LEU A 96 -18.76 1.82 -15.43
CA LEU A 96 -18.78 0.49 -16.03
C LEU A 96 -17.72 0.41 -17.13
N ALA A 97 -16.95 -0.68 -17.17
CA ALA A 97 -15.97 -0.96 -18.23
C ALA A 97 -15.96 -2.45 -18.59
N HIS A 98 -15.41 -2.78 -19.76
CA HIS A 98 -15.27 -4.17 -20.22
C HIS A 98 -13.84 -4.66 -20.05
N ASP A 99 -13.67 -5.80 -19.38
CA ASP A 99 -12.43 -6.58 -19.45
C ASP A 99 -12.38 -7.31 -20.81
N ARG A 100 -11.32 -7.06 -21.59
CA ARG A 100 -11.17 -7.59 -22.96
C ARG A 100 -10.48 -8.94 -23.03
N ILE A 101 -10.01 -9.50 -21.91
CA ILE A 101 -9.21 -10.72 -21.86
C ILE A 101 -10.03 -11.87 -21.29
N VAL A 102 -10.72 -11.61 -20.18
CA VAL A 102 -11.69 -12.55 -19.66
C VAL A 102 -12.90 -12.44 -20.59
N GLY A 103 -12.91 -13.27 -21.64
CA GLY A 103 -14.04 -13.35 -22.56
C GLY A 103 -15.34 -13.44 -21.77
N GLN A 104 -16.39 -12.73 -22.25
CA GLN A 104 -17.71 -12.67 -21.62
C GLN A 104 -18.02 -13.99 -20.92
N LEU A 105 -17.93 -14.01 -19.59
CA LEU A 105 -18.41 -15.15 -18.81
C LEU A 105 -19.84 -15.37 -19.28
N GLY A 106 -20.07 -16.55 -19.86
CA GLY A 106 -21.23 -16.85 -20.65
C GLY A 106 -22.51 -16.41 -19.95
N MET A 107 -23.24 -15.50 -20.59
CA MET A 107 -24.69 -15.55 -20.52
C MET A 107 -25.11 -16.83 -21.26
N SER A 108 -24.98 -17.98 -20.61
CA SER A 108 -25.83 -19.11 -20.96
C SER A 108 -27.23 -18.69 -20.53
N GLU A 109 -28.03 -18.26 -21.50
CA GLU A 109 -29.49 -18.29 -21.36
C GLU A 109 -29.86 -19.72 -20.97
N GLU A 110 -30.34 -19.86 -19.73
CA GLU A 110 -30.95 -21.08 -19.25
C GLU A 110 -32.28 -21.23 -20.01
N ASN A 111 -32.36 -22.25 -20.86
CA ASN A 111 -33.56 -22.68 -21.58
C ASN A 111 -34.00 -24.03 -21.03
#